data_AF-A0A7V3AKX2-F1
#
_entry.id   AF-A0A7V3AKX2-F1
#
_cell.length_a   1.000
_cell.length_b   1.000
_cell.length_c   1.000
_cell.angle_alpha   90.00
_cell.angle_beta   90.00
_cell.angle_gamma   90.00
#
_symmetry.space_group_name_H-M   'P 1'
#
loop_
_entity.id
_entity.type
_entity.pdbx_description
1 polymer ?
#
loop_
_entity_poly.entity_id
_entity_poly.type
_entity_poly.pdbx_seq_one_letter_code
_entity_poly.pdbx_strand_id
1 'polypeptide(L)'
;MIAIIGSGPTALSAGYKLQGKRDFLIFEKEKRIFFIGSAILIFIIIFYFVFNKYAFQRIRDVLFLKDEAAHIRIALWKNSLKLFFDNFLFGTGAGNFFIKYSYYQASSLTPDFFSKSDFYRSSHSHNDYIQIAAEYGIFGFLVFVLFIFIIFFNTLKYLKQNSENKIIVIGIISGILGLLIHAIFNFPFLIIPTSTYFYLFSGIIAFFTSQKEKIIISDYKRNILIFLILIIAILNLVFSYKTLLSNVYLRKAKENEYFSKINDAIYYAKKAVETDSLNDENNFTLANLYERTQNMMACDYFEKVYKLNPGYWEANLSLFNCFMIKNNKEMVLKIGENLYKLSPYSKKAIQSYGIALYLNQKYDEAIDIFKNGLKYFNDDYEILNYLAIVYGAKGDTQSAVFNFKKVIELKPDFKDAYYNLAVAYYSAKNYNEAKNVLLLMKKLSMEDEKSQNLLKVIKNAK
;
A
#
# COMPACT_ATOMS: atom_id res chain seq x y z
N MET A 1 29.98 -93.00 -12.20
CA MET A 1 30.19 -91.85 -13.12
C MET A 1 29.28 -90.74 -12.66
N ILE A 2 29.63 -89.48 -12.40
CA ILE A 2 30.83 -88.61 -12.50
C ILE A 2 30.47 -87.46 -11.53
N ALA A 3 31.22 -87.26 -10.44
CA ALA A 3 32.25 -86.23 -10.25
C ALA A 3 31.75 -84.78 -10.00
N ILE A 4 31.96 -84.33 -8.75
CA ILE A 4 32.61 -83.07 -8.35
C ILE A 4 32.26 -81.83 -9.18
N ILE A 5 31.33 -80.99 -8.67
CA ILE A 5 31.24 -79.57 -9.04
C ILE A 5 32.03 -78.78 -7.99
N GLY A 6 33.26 -78.43 -8.35
CA GLY A 6 34.14 -77.58 -7.57
C GLY A 6 34.93 -76.64 -8.48
N SER A 7 34.38 -75.45 -8.71
CA SER A 7 35.09 -74.20 -9.09
C SER A 7 34.06 -73.07 -8.94
N GLY A 8 34.03 -72.28 -7.86
CA GLY A 8 35.03 -71.31 -7.43
C GLY A 8 34.28 -69.98 -7.11
N PRO A 9 34.34 -69.41 -5.89
CA PRO A 9 33.56 -68.22 -5.48
C PRO A 9 33.99 -66.87 -6.10
N THR A 10 34.84 -66.87 -7.13
CA THR A 10 35.61 -65.69 -7.54
C THR A 10 34.99 -64.89 -8.69
N ALA A 11 34.10 -65.47 -9.51
CA ALA A 11 33.49 -64.74 -10.63
C ALA A 11 32.25 -63.89 -10.22
N LEU A 12 31.40 -64.42 -9.33
CA LEU A 12 30.21 -63.71 -8.84
C LEU A 12 30.54 -62.57 -7.86
N SER A 13 31.61 -62.71 -7.06
CA SER A 13 32.08 -61.65 -6.16
C SER A 13 32.85 -60.54 -6.90
N ALA A 14 33.49 -60.86 -8.03
CA ALA A 14 34.13 -59.88 -8.90
C ALA A 14 33.11 -59.05 -9.69
N GLY A 15 32.03 -59.67 -10.20
CA GLY A 15 30.93 -58.98 -10.88
C GLY A 15 30.23 -57.94 -10.00
N TYR A 16 29.87 -58.31 -8.77
CA TYR A 16 29.27 -57.38 -7.79
C TYR A 16 30.25 -56.27 -7.31
N LYS A 17 31.55 -56.58 -7.14
CA LYS A 17 32.57 -55.54 -6.83
C LYS A 17 32.83 -54.60 -8.01
N LEU A 18 32.79 -55.09 -9.25
CA LEU A 18 32.99 -54.28 -10.46
C LEU A 18 31.77 -53.42 -10.77
N GLN A 19 30.56 -53.92 -10.53
CA GLN A 19 29.32 -53.16 -10.68
C GLN A 19 29.20 -52.10 -9.58
N GLY A 20 29.49 -52.45 -8.31
CA GLY A 20 29.60 -51.47 -7.22
C GLY A 20 30.70 -50.42 -7.42
N LYS A 21 31.85 -50.78 -8.01
CA LYS A 21 32.89 -49.81 -8.41
C LYS A 21 32.45 -48.94 -9.58
N ARG A 22 31.75 -49.49 -10.58
CA ARG A 22 31.21 -48.73 -11.72
C ARG A 22 30.14 -47.76 -11.26
N ASP A 23 29.22 -48.18 -10.42
CA ASP A 23 28.15 -47.34 -9.89
C ASP A 23 28.73 -46.26 -8.96
N PHE A 24 29.76 -46.58 -8.15
CA PHE A 24 30.50 -45.61 -7.36
C PHE A 24 31.28 -44.60 -8.23
N LEU A 25 31.93 -45.05 -9.30
CA LEU A 25 32.64 -44.19 -10.26
C LEU A 25 31.70 -43.31 -11.08
N ILE A 26 30.53 -43.82 -11.48
CA ILE A 26 29.47 -43.05 -12.14
C ILE A 26 28.94 -41.99 -11.17
N PHE A 27 28.65 -42.36 -9.92
CA PHE A 27 28.17 -41.44 -8.89
C PHE A 27 29.21 -40.36 -8.49
N GLU A 28 30.50 -40.70 -8.41
CA GLU A 28 31.57 -39.71 -8.21
C GLU A 28 31.76 -38.80 -9.43
N LYS A 29 31.67 -39.36 -10.63
CA LYS A 29 31.77 -38.60 -11.89
C LYS A 29 30.59 -37.63 -12.04
N GLU A 30 29.38 -38.06 -11.70
CA GLU A 30 28.17 -37.22 -11.68
C GLU A 30 28.24 -36.13 -10.62
N LYS A 31 28.74 -36.43 -9.41
CA LYS A 31 29.04 -35.40 -8.39
C LYS A 31 30.05 -34.39 -8.88
N ARG A 32 31.13 -34.84 -9.51
CA ARG A 32 32.19 -33.96 -10.03
C ARG A 32 31.66 -33.07 -11.14
N ILE A 33 30.85 -33.59 -12.05
CA ILE A 33 30.15 -32.81 -13.09
C ILE A 33 29.21 -31.79 -12.45
N PHE A 34 28.45 -32.17 -11.42
CA PHE A 34 27.55 -31.25 -10.72
C PHE A 34 28.30 -30.12 -10.01
N PHE A 35 29.40 -30.42 -9.30
CA PHE A 35 30.23 -29.41 -8.62
C PHE A 35 30.92 -28.47 -9.62
N ILE A 36 31.47 -29.03 -10.70
CA ILE A 36 32.09 -28.23 -11.77
C ILE A 36 31.04 -27.36 -12.46
N GLY A 37 29.88 -27.91 -12.80
CA GLY A 37 28.77 -27.16 -13.40
C GLY A 37 28.27 -26.04 -12.48
N SER A 38 28.13 -26.30 -11.18
CA SER A 38 27.75 -25.30 -10.19
C SER A 38 28.80 -24.20 -10.03
N ALA A 39 30.08 -24.57 -9.99
CA ALA A 39 31.19 -23.62 -9.93
C ALA A 39 31.27 -22.75 -11.19
N ILE A 40 31.06 -23.34 -12.37
CA ILE A 40 30.96 -22.62 -13.65
C ILE A 40 29.77 -21.67 -13.62
N LEU A 41 28.61 -22.09 -13.15
CA LEU A 41 27.42 -21.24 -13.07
C LEU A 41 27.65 -20.06 -12.11
N ILE A 42 28.20 -20.31 -10.92
CA ILE A 42 28.58 -19.26 -9.96
C ILE A 42 29.60 -18.32 -10.58
N PHE A 43 30.61 -18.86 -11.27
CA PHE A 43 31.60 -18.05 -11.97
C PHE A 43 30.98 -17.18 -13.06
N ILE A 44 30.07 -17.72 -13.88
CA ILE A 44 29.34 -16.95 -14.91
C ILE A 44 28.52 -15.84 -14.27
N ILE A 45 27.83 -16.11 -13.15
CA ILE A 45 27.05 -15.12 -12.43
C ILE A 45 27.96 -14.01 -11.89
N ILE A 46 29.04 -14.36 -11.18
CA ILE A 46 30.00 -13.40 -10.65
C ILE A 46 30.63 -12.60 -11.79
N PHE A 47 31.07 -13.27 -12.86
CA PHE A 47 31.65 -12.66 -14.03
C PHE A 47 30.67 -11.66 -14.68
N TYR A 48 29.40 -12.04 -14.86
CA TYR A 48 28.38 -11.12 -15.34
C TYR A 48 28.26 -9.88 -14.45
N PHE A 49 28.18 -10.04 -13.13
CA PHE A 49 28.03 -8.89 -12.23
C PHE A 49 29.27 -8.00 -12.13
N VAL A 50 30.47 -8.55 -12.24
CA VAL A 50 31.73 -7.80 -12.19
C VAL A 50 31.96 -7.05 -13.51
N PHE A 51 31.75 -7.70 -14.65
CA PHE A 51 32.10 -7.14 -15.97
C PHE A 51 30.95 -6.44 -16.69
N ASN A 52 29.70 -6.64 -16.28
CA ASN A 52 28.59 -5.86 -16.78
C ASN A 52 28.48 -4.53 -16.02
N LYS A 53 28.91 -3.45 -16.67
CA LYS A 53 28.88 -2.09 -16.12
C LYS A 53 27.50 -1.69 -15.58
N TYR A 54 26.41 -2.10 -16.23
CA TYR A 54 25.05 -1.82 -15.76
C TYR A 54 24.70 -2.62 -14.50
N ALA A 55 25.07 -3.90 -14.44
CA ALA A 55 24.82 -4.74 -13.26
C ALA A 55 25.63 -4.27 -12.06
N PHE A 56 26.92 -3.94 -12.27
CA PHE A 56 27.79 -3.37 -11.26
C PHE A 56 27.29 -2.02 -10.76
N GLN A 57 26.88 -1.14 -11.68
CA GLN A 57 26.32 0.16 -11.32
C GLN A 57 25.02 0.02 -10.55
N ARG A 58 24.15 -0.92 -10.90
CA ARG A 58 22.93 -1.22 -10.14
C ARG A 58 23.21 -1.73 -8.72
N ILE A 59 24.19 -2.63 -8.55
CA ILE A 59 24.62 -3.07 -7.20
C ILE A 59 25.13 -1.87 -6.40
N ARG A 60 25.97 -1.03 -7.01
CA ARG A 60 26.50 0.17 -6.38
C ARG A 60 25.37 1.12 -5.99
N ASP A 61 24.43 1.39 -6.88
CA ASP A 61 23.33 2.33 -6.63
C ASP A 61 22.38 1.80 -5.55
N VAL A 62 22.17 0.48 -5.45
CA VAL A 62 21.45 -0.15 -4.32
C VAL A 62 22.24 -0.04 -3.00
N LEU A 63 23.53 -0.36 -3.00
CA LEU A 63 24.38 -0.32 -1.81
C LEU A 63 24.55 1.09 -1.24
N PHE A 64 24.68 2.08 -2.12
CA PHE A 64 24.80 3.50 -1.76
C PHE A 64 23.44 4.21 -1.72
N LEU A 65 22.33 3.46 -1.80
CA LEU A 65 20.96 3.98 -1.74
C LEU A 65 20.65 5.10 -2.74
N LYS A 66 21.36 5.17 -3.88
CA LYS A 66 21.07 6.16 -4.93
C LYS A 66 19.81 5.83 -5.73
N ASP A 67 19.28 4.63 -5.57
CA ASP A 67 18.04 4.17 -6.20
C ASP A 67 16.81 4.67 -5.41
N GLU A 68 15.94 5.41 -6.09
CA GLU A 68 14.67 5.90 -5.55
C GLU A 68 13.82 4.74 -4.99
N ALA A 69 13.84 3.58 -5.66
CA ALA A 69 13.12 2.39 -5.19
C ALA A 69 13.69 1.83 -3.87
N ALA A 70 15.01 1.93 -3.67
CA ALA A 70 15.64 1.49 -2.43
C ALA A 70 15.30 2.45 -1.26
N HIS A 71 15.31 3.75 -1.51
CA HIS A 71 14.85 4.75 -0.55
C HIS A 71 13.39 4.54 -0.13
N ILE A 72 12.50 4.27 -1.08
CA ILE A 72 11.09 3.95 -0.81
C ILE A 72 10.96 2.72 0.09
N ARG A 73 11.71 1.65 -0.20
CA ARG A 73 11.66 0.42 0.60
C ARG A 73 12.14 0.65 2.02
N ILE A 74 13.21 1.42 2.22
CA ILE A 74 13.70 1.75 3.57
C ILE A 74 12.65 2.55 4.34
N ALA A 75 12.03 3.54 3.70
CA ALA A 75 10.93 4.30 4.29
C ALA A 75 9.75 3.38 4.65
N LEU A 76 9.35 2.49 3.73
CA LEU A 76 8.32 1.48 3.97
C LEU A 76 8.64 0.61 5.17
N TRP A 77 9.86 0.08 5.27
CA TRP A 77 10.28 -0.77 6.38
C TRP A 77 10.27 -0.01 7.70
N LYS A 78 10.81 1.22 7.74
CA LYS A 78 10.82 2.05 8.94
C LYS A 78 9.39 2.36 9.42
N ASN A 79 8.51 2.75 8.52
CA ASN A 79 7.11 3.03 8.82
C ASN A 79 6.36 1.78 9.27
N SER A 80 6.62 0.64 8.62
CA SER A 80 5.99 -0.64 8.96
C SER A 80 6.46 -1.18 10.30
N LEU A 81 7.74 -0.98 10.65
CA LEU A 81 8.27 -1.30 11.97
C LEU A 81 7.63 -0.43 13.04
N LYS A 82 7.46 0.87 12.79
CA LYS A 82 6.73 1.75 13.70
C LYS A 82 5.28 1.28 13.88
N LEU A 83 4.60 0.92 12.78
CA LEU A 83 3.26 0.35 12.83
C LEU A 83 3.21 -0.93 13.68
N PHE A 84 4.19 -1.82 13.53
CA PHE A 84 4.33 -3.01 14.36
C PHE A 84 4.50 -2.65 15.84
N PHE A 85 5.43 -1.75 16.20
CA PHE A 85 5.68 -1.43 17.60
C PHE A 85 4.48 -0.74 18.27
N ASP A 86 3.74 0.09 17.55
CA ASP A 86 2.50 0.70 18.05
C ASP A 86 1.37 -0.34 18.25
N ASN A 87 1.46 -1.50 17.59
CA ASN A 87 0.49 -2.59 17.66
C ASN A 87 1.16 -3.92 18.09
N PHE A 88 2.13 -3.85 19.00
CA PHE A 88 3.11 -4.91 19.25
C PHE A 88 2.54 -6.31 19.50
N LEU A 89 1.49 -6.43 20.34
CA LEU A 89 1.00 -7.73 20.78
C LEU A 89 0.25 -8.49 19.68
N PHE A 90 -0.76 -7.86 19.09
CA PHE A 90 -1.72 -8.51 18.18
C PHE A 90 -1.65 -8.01 16.74
N GLY A 91 -0.85 -6.98 16.46
CA GLY A 91 -0.79 -6.33 15.17
C GLY A 91 -2.08 -5.57 14.84
N THR A 92 -2.25 -5.26 13.57
CA THR A 92 -3.40 -4.52 13.04
C THR A 92 -4.57 -5.41 12.61
N GLY A 93 -4.37 -6.74 12.63
CA GLY A 93 -5.28 -7.72 12.05
C GLY A 93 -4.93 -8.05 10.59
N ALA A 94 -5.20 -9.30 10.21
CA ALA A 94 -4.91 -9.84 8.87
C ALA A 94 -5.51 -8.95 7.76
N GLY A 95 -4.68 -8.54 6.80
CA GLY A 95 -5.11 -7.72 5.65
C GLY A 95 -5.37 -6.24 5.96
N ASN A 96 -5.22 -5.78 7.21
CA ASN A 96 -5.45 -4.38 7.58
C ASN A 96 -4.21 -3.49 7.41
N PHE A 97 -3.08 -4.03 6.96
CA PHE A 97 -1.85 -3.27 6.80
C PHE A 97 -2.07 -2.01 5.97
N PHE A 98 -2.67 -2.13 4.78
CA PHE A 98 -2.83 -0.99 3.87
C PHE A 98 -3.73 0.11 4.44
N ILE A 99 -4.70 -0.24 5.29
CA ILE A 99 -5.61 0.71 5.95
C ILE A 99 -4.85 1.52 7.00
N LYS A 100 -4.04 0.84 7.82
CA LYS A 100 -3.31 1.49 8.92
C LYS A 100 -2.03 2.17 8.45
N TYR A 101 -1.33 1.59 7.49
CA TYR A 101 -0.05 2.07 6.98
C TYR A 101 -0.14 3.50 6.42
N SER A 102 -1.27 3.88 5.84
CA SER A 102 -1.52 5.23 5.31
C SER A 102 -1.31 6.35 6.35
N TYR A 103 -1.41 6.06 7.64
CA TYR A 103 -1.15 7.03 8.72
C TYR A 103 0.31 7.10 9.16
N TYR A 104 1.12 6.11 8.80
CA TYR A 104 2.53 6.01 9.18
C TYR A 104 3.44 6.59 8.11
N GLN A 105 2.99 6.59 6.86
CA GLN A 105 3.79 7.06 5.75
C GLN A 105 4.20 8.51 5.90
N ALA A 106 3.34 9.36 6.48
CA ALA A 106 3.57 10.80 6.74
C ALA A 106 4.97 11.08 7.32
N SER A 107 5.44 10.24 8.24
CA SER A 107 6.72 10.43 8.93
C SER A 107 7.97 10.16 8.08
N SER A 108 7.80 9.48 6.94
CA SER A 108 8.88 9.27 5.96
C SER A 108 8.59 9.96 4.63
N LEU A 109 7.50 10.72 4.51
CA LEU A 109 7.31 11.65 3.40
C LEU A 109 8.27 12.82 3.65
N THR A 110 9.17 13.09 2.73
CA THR A 110 9.89 14.37 2.70
C THR A 110 9.19 15.33 1.73
N PRO A 111 9.31 16.65 1.94
CA PRO A 111 8.79 17.64 1.00
C PRO A 111 9.27 17.41 -0.45
N ASP A 112 10.54 17.01 -0.60
CA ASP A 112 11.14 16.76 -1.92
C ASP A 112 10.54 15.53 -2.62
N PHE A 113 10.24 14.48 -1.86
CA PHE A 113 9.74 13.21 -2.40
C PHE A 113 8.33 13.34 -3.00
N PHE A 114 7.46 14.17 -2.41
CA PHE A 114 6.05 14.31 -2.82
C PHE A 114 5.70 15.62 -3.53
N SER A 115 6.69 16.40 -3.95
CA SER A 115 6.46 17.51 -4.90
C SER A 115 5.72 17.08 -6.18
N LYS A 116 5.66 15.77 -6.48
CA LYS A 116 5.02 15.17 -7.66
C LYS A 116 3.77 14.31 -7.39
N SER A 117 3.42 13.98 -6.14
CA SER A 117 2.21 13.18 -5.83
C SER A 117 1.60 13.61 -4.50
N ASP A 118 0.27 13.70 -4.41
CA ASP A 118 -0.40 14.13 -3.18
C ASP A 118 -0.39 13.05 -2.07
N PHE A 119 -0.25 11.78 -2.45
CA PHE A 119 -0.38 10.65 -1.52
C PHE A 119 0.32 9.41 -2.10
N TYR A 120 0.94 8.62 -1.23
CA TYR A 120 1.45 7.29 -1.60
C TYR A 120 0.52 6.23 -1.06
N ARG A 121 0.23 5.20 -1.85
CA ARG A 121 -0.53 4.04 -1.40
C ARG A 121 0.37 2.83 -1.52
N SER A 122 0.64 2.17 -0.40
CA SER A 122 1.28 0.86 -0.40
C SER A 122 0.38 -0.15 0.28
N SER A 123 0.15 -1.28 -0.40
CA SER A 123 -0.60 -2.41 0.15
C SER A 123 0.28 -3.38 0.94
N HIS A 124 1.60 -3.23 0.88
CA HIS A 124 2.57 -4.15 1.48
C HIS A 124 3.85 -3.42 1.92
N SER A 125 4.53 -3.97 2.91
CA SER A 125 5.80 -3.46 3.42
C SER A 125 7.00 -3.71 2.49
N HIS A 126 6.87 -4.55 1.45
CA HIS A 126 8.01 -5.13 0.71
C HIS A 126 9.00 -5.91 1.59
N ASN A 127 8.52 -6.49 2.69
CA ASN A 127 9.23 -7.42 3.55
C ASN A 127 8.20 -8.23 4.35
N ASP A 128 7.98 -9.49 3.97
CA ASP A 128 6.92 -10.30 4.58
C ASP A 128 7.10 -10.49 6.09
N TYR A 129 8.33 -10.47 6.61
CA TYR A 129 8.56 -10.60 8.06
C TYR A 129 8.01 -9.38 8.80
N ILE A 130 8.28 -8.17 8.31
CA ILE A 130 7.73 -6.95 8.87
C ILE A 130 6.21 -6.88 8.62
N GLN A 131 5.74 -7.35 7.46
CA GLN A 131 4.31 -7.44 7.16
C GLN A 131 3.58 -8.33 8.19
N ILE A 132 4.09 -9.55 8.40
CA ILE A 132 3.53 -10.51 9.34
C ILE A 132 3.56 -9.95 10.77
N ALA A 133 4.68 -9.34 11.18
CA ALA A 133 4.76 -8.69 12.48
C ALA A 133 3.74 -7.54 12.61
N ALA A 134 3.59 -6.69 11.59
CA ALA A 134 2.66 -5.57 11.62
C ALA A 134 1.18 -6.02 11.66
N GLU A 135 0.81 -7.07 10.93
CA GLU A 135 -0.58 -7.54 10.88
C GLU A 135 -0.95 -8.47 12.04
N TYR A 136 -0.04 -9.35 12.46
CA TYR A 136 -0.34 -10.41 13.44
C TYR A 136 0.39 -10.23 14.79
N GLY A 137 1.14 -9.14 14.93
CA GLY A 137 1.89 -8.83 16.15
C GLY A 137 3.03 -9.80 16.42
N ILE A 138 3.61 -9.69 17.62
CA ILE A 138 4.72 -10.52 18.05
C ILE A 138 4.33 -12.00 18.15
N PHE A 139 3.08 -12.30 18.55
CA PHE A 139 2.63 -13.69 18.65
C PHE A 139 2.54 -14.35 17.27
N GLY A 140 1.92 -13.69 16.28
CA GLY A 140 1.87 -14.21 14.93
C GLY A 140 3.26 -14.35 14.30
N PHE A 141 4.13 -13.36 14.52
CA PHE A 141 5.52 -13.42 14.07
C PHE A 141 6.28 -14.60 14.70
N LEU A 142 6.18 -14.81 16.01
CA LEU A 142 6.85 -15.92 16.69
C LEU A 142 6.31 -17.28 16.25
N VAL A 143 4.99 -17.41 16.00
CA VAL A 143 4.41 -18.63 15.42
C VAL A 143 4.98 -18.91 14.04
N PHE A 144 5.12 -17.88 13.20
CA PHE A 144 5.73 -18.02 11.88
C PHE A 144 7.22 -18.44 11.96
N VAL A 145 7.99 -17.82 12.86
CA VAL A 145 9.39 -18.19 13.11
C VAL A 145 9.51 -19.62 13.65
N LEU A 146 8.62 -20.01 14.57
CA LEU A 146 8.57 -21.37 15.12
C LEU A 146 8.25 -22.39 14.02
N PHE A 147 7.29 -22.08 13.14
CA PHE A 147 6.94 -22.92 11.99
C PHE A 147 8.17 -23.16 11.09
N ILE A 148 8.90 -22.10 10.75
CA ILE A 148 10.15 -22.19 9.99
C ILE A 148 11.15 -23.05 10.75
N PHE A 149 11.38 -22.76 12.04
CA PHE A 149 12.33 -23.51 12.87
C PHE A 149 12.05 -25.03 12.88
N ILE A 150 10.78 -25.42 13.02
CA ILE A 150 10.36 -26.84 13.00
C ILE A 150 10.72 -27.50 11.67
N ILE A 151 10.47 -26.85 10.53
CA ILE A 151 10.83 -27.36 9.21
C ILE A 151 12.34 -27.60 9.11
N PHE A 152 13.15 -26.61 9.49
CA PHE A 152 14.61 -26.72 9.40
C PHE A 152 15.17 -27.75 10.37
N PHE A 153 14.70 -27.77 11.62
CA PHE A 153 15.15 -28.73 12.62
C PHE A 153 14.88 -30.18 12.18
N ASN A 154 13.66 -30.47 11.72
CA ASN A 154 13.29 -31.79 11.24
C ASN A 154 14.05 -32.18 9.97
N THR A 155 14.28 -31.23 9.06
CA THR A 155 15.10 -31.44 7.86
C THR A 155 16.53 -31.82 8.24
N LEU A 156 17.17 -31.08 9.15
CA LEU A 156 18.53 -31.39 9.59
C LEU A 156 18.63 -32.76 10.26
N LYS A 157 17.62 -33.12 11.09
CA LYS A 157 17.54 -34.45 11.70
C LYS A 157 17.41 -35.57 10.65
N TYR A 158 16.67 -35.33 9.58
CA TYR A 158 16.50 -36.29 8.48
C TYR A 158 17.78 -36.42 7.64
N LEU A 159 18.45 -35.32 7.30
CA LEU A 159 19.67 -35.33 6.48
C LEU A 159 20.85 -36.06 7.13
N LYS A 160 20.85 -36.18 8.47
CA LYS A 160 21.82 -36.99 9.23
C LYS A 160 21.61 -38.51 9.09
N GLN A 161 20.40 -38.96 8.76
CA GLN A 161 20.07 -40.39 8.66
C GLN A 161 20.55 -40.95 7.32
N ASN A 162 20.78 -42.25 7.17
CA ASN A 162 21.11 -42.82 5.86
C ASN A 162 19.81 -43.06 5.07
N SER A 163 19.52 -42.22 4.07
CA SER A 163 18.29 -42.26 3.27
C SER A 163 18.59 -41.90 1.82
N GLU A 164 17.92 -42.59 0.89
CA GLU A 164 18.05 -42.38 -0.56
C GLU A 164 17.41 -41.06 -1.01
N ASN A 165 16.38 -40.58 -0.30
CA ASN A 165 15.63 -39.38 -0.68
C ASN A 165 16.31 -38.05 -0.26
N LYS A 166 17.56 -38.07 0.23
CA LYS A 166 18.27 -36.87 0.70
C LYS A 166 18.36 -35.78 -0.36
N ILE A 167 18.68 -36.15 -1.60
CA ILE A 167 18.87 -35.19 -2.69
C ILE A 167 17.58 -34.42 -2.95
N ILE A 168 16.43 -35.12 -2.94
CA ILE A 168 15.11 -34.50 -3.09
C ILE A 168 14.85 -33.51 -1.95
N VAL A 169 15.08 -33.93 -0.69
CA VAL A 169 14.88 -33.07 0.48
C VAL A 169 15.80 -31.84 0.45
N ILE A 170 17.06 -32.00 0.02
CA ILE A 170 18.01 -30.88 -0.17
C ILE A 170 17.48 -29.91 -1.24
N GLY A 171 16.95 -30.41 -2.36
CA GLY A 171 16.35 -29.57 -3.39
C GLY A 171 15.15 -28.77 -2.86
N ILE A 172 14.24 -29.42 -2.14
CA ILE A 172 13.03 -28.79 -1.59
C ILE A 172 13.41 -27.73 -0.54
N ILE A 173 14.29 -28.04 0.41
CA ILE A 173 14.69 -27.07 1.44
C ILE A 173 15.46 -25.89 0.84
N SER A 174 16.22 -26.10 -0.24
CA SER A 174 16.88 -25.01 -0.99
C SER A 174 15.85 -24.06 -1.61
N GLY A 175 14.74 -24.60 -2.16
CA GLY A 175 13.62 -23.80 -2.66
C GLY A 175 12.93 -22.99 -1.55
N ILE A 176 12.67 -23.61 -0.39
CA ILE A 176 12.12 -22.92 0.78
C ILE A 176 13.06 -21.80 1.25
N LEU A 177 14.36 -22.08 1.36
CA LEU A 177 15.37 -21.07 1.70
C LEU A 177 15.37 -19.90 0.72
N GLY A 178 15.30 -20.18 -0.59
CA GLY A 178 15.20 -19.15 -1.61
C GLY A 178 13.99 -18.24 -1.43
N LEU A 179 12.81 -18.81 -1.15
CA LEU A 179 11.58 -18.05 -0.88
C LEU A 179 11.70 -17.21 0.41
N LEU A 180 12.27 -17.77 1.47
CA LEU A 180 12.49 -17.06 2.74
C LEU A 180 13.48 -15.90 2.61
N ILE A 181 14.55 -16.07 1.82
CA ILE A 181 15.49 -15.00 1.52
C ILE A 181 14.79 -13.92 0.65
N HIS A 182 14.02 -14.34 -0.35
CA HIS A 182 13.27 -13.39 -1.19
C HIS A 182 12.26 -12.57 -0.38
N ALA A 183 11.63 -13.18 0.62
CA ALA A 183 10.69 -12.55 1.55
C ALA A 183 11.29 -11.42 2.40
N ILE A 184 12.62 -11.32 2.51
CA ILE A 184 13.29 -10.19 3.17
C ILE A 184 13.13 -8.91 2.33
N PHE A 185 13.12 -9.04 1.01
CA PHE A 185 13.16 -7.91 0.08
C PHE A 185 11.86 -7.72 -0.71
N ASN A 186 10.92 -8.64 -0.55
CA ASN A 186 9.68 -8.69 -1.30
C ASN A 186 8.56 -9.40 -0.52
N PHE A 187 7.43 -9.66 -1.17
CA PHE A 187 6.22 -10.19 -0.55
C PHE A 187 5.69 -11.52 -1.17
N PRO A 188 6.53 -12.56 -1.36
CA PRO A 188 6.08 -13.83 -1.93
C PRO A 188 4.93 -14.50 -1.16
N PHE A 189 4.73 -14.21 0.12
CA PHE A 189 3.62 -14.80 0.89
C PHE A 189 2.27 -14.13 0.62
N LEU A 190 2.24 -12.89 0.12
CA LEU A 190 1.01 -12.22 -0.33
C LEU A 190 0.62 -12.64 -1.76
N ILE A 191 1.52 -13.27 -2.51
CA ILE A 191 1.28 -13.76 -3.86
C ILE A 191 0.86 -15.25 -3.79
N ILE A 192 -0.37 -15.55 -4.20
CA ILE A 192 -0.99 -16.88 -4.02
C ILE A 192 -0.14 -18.02 -4.62
N PRO A 193 0.35 -17.94 -5.88
CA PRO A 193 1.17 -19.02 -6.43
C PRO A 193 2.44 -19.31 -5.62
N THR A 194 3.16 -18.28 -5.19
CA THR A 194 4.43 -18.43 -4.47
C THR A 194 4.23 -18.88 -3.03
N SER A 195 3.20 -18.38 -2.35
CA SER A 195 2.83 -18.86 -1.01
C SER A 195 2.39 -20.32 -1.04
N THR A 196 1.66 -20.74 -2.08
CA THR A 196 1.28 -22.14 -2.29
C THR A 196 2.50 -23.05 -2.40
N TYR A 197 3.54 -22.65 -3.15
CA TYR A 197 4.78 -23.44 -3.24
C TYR A 197 5.46 -23.61 -1.90
N PHE A 198 5.55 -22.55 -1.09
CA PHE A 198 6.14 -22.64 0.25
C PHE A 198 5.43 -23.66 1.14
N TYR A 199 4.10 -23.60 1.22
CA TYR A 199 3.32 -24.52 2.06
C TYR A 199 3.32 -25.95 1.52
N LEU A 200 3.27 -26.13 0.20
CA LEU A 200 3.39 -27.43 -0.45
C LEU A 200 4.74 -28.09 -0.14
N PHE A 201 5.84 -27.35 -0.33
CA PHE A 201 7.19 -27.84 -0.04
C PHE A 201 7.38 -28.17 1.44
N SER A 202 6.82 -27.33 2.33
CA SER A 202 6.80 -27.59 3.77
C SER A 202 6.07 -28.90 4.11
N GLY A 203 4.93 -29.16 3.47
CA GLY A 203 4.17 -30.40 3.64
C GLY A 203 4.93 -31.64 3.15
N ILE A 204 5.65 -31.54 2.02
CA ILE A 204 6.47 -32.64 1.51
C ILE A 204 7.64 -32.93 2.46
N ILE A 205 8.30 -31.91 3.02
CA ILE A 205 9.33 -32.10 4.05
C ILE A 205 8.75 -32.77 5.29
N ALA A 206 7.58 -32.32 5.74
CA ALA A 206 6.90 -32.94 6.88
C ALA A 206 6.65 -34.44 6.62
N PHE A 207 6.19 -34.81 5.43
CA PHE A 207 5.99 -36.22 5.03
C PHE A 207 7.27 -37.07 5.13
N PHE A 208 8.41 -36.59 4.61
CA PHE A 208 9.66 -37.34 4.71
C PHE A 208 10.19 -37.44 6.13
N THR A 209 9.99 -36.39 6.93
CA THR A 209 10.54 -36.31 8.30
C THR A 209 9.69 -37.06 9.33
N SER A 210 8.39 -37.29 9.07
CA SER A 210 7.45 -37.92 10.00
C SER A 210 7.33 -39.44 9.89
N GLN A 211 8.03 -40.10 8.95
CA GLN A 211 7.83 -41.53 8.65
C GLN A 211 8.07 -42.51 9.82
N LYS A 212 8.65 -42.07 10.94
CA LYS A 212 9.00 -42.93 12.08
C LYS A 212 7.97 -42.96 13.21
N GLU A 213 7.04 -42.01 13.27
CA GLU A 213 6.07 -41.92 14.37
C GLU A 213 4.66 -42.23 13.86
N LYS A 214 4.18 -43.46 14.08
CA LYS A 214 2.77 -43.80 13.89
C LYS A 214 1.97 -43.19 15.03
N ILE A 215 1.42 -41.99 14.81
CA ILE A 215 0.45 -41.41 15.73
C ILE A 215 -0.87 -42.18 15.57
N ILE A 216 -1.27 -42.93 16.59
CA ILE A 216 -2.57 -43.60 16.62
C ILE A 216 -3.61 -42.57 17.08
N ILE A 217 -4.35 -42.01 16.12
CA ILE A 217 -5.50 -41.14 16.39
C ILE A 217 -6.74 -42.03 16.41
N SER A 218 -7.54 -41.98 17.49
CA SER A 218 -8.84 -42.68 17.56
C SER A 218 -9.75 -42.27 16.39
N ASP A 219 -10.51 -43.20 15.82
CA ASP A 219 -11.37 -42.94 14.66
C ASP A 219 -12.31 -41.74 14.86
N TYR A 220 -12.87 -41.56 16.06
CA TYR A 220 -13.73 -40.41 16.39
C TYR A 220 -13.00 -39.07 16.28
N LYS A 221 -11.80 -38.93 16.87
CA LYS A 221 -10.99 -37.70 16.77
C LYS A 221 -10.55 -37.42 15.33
N ARG A 222 -10.23 -38.47 14.55
CA ARG A 222 -9.91 -38.34 13.11
C ARG A 222 -11.11 -37.80 12.33
N ASN A 223 -12.29 -38.36 12.56
CA ASN A 223 -13.51 -37.94 11.86
C ASN A 223 -13.88 -36.50 12.21
N ILE A 224 -13.74 -36.08 13.48
CA ILE A 224 -13.92 -34.67 13.87
C ILE A 224 -12.93 -33.77 13.14
N LEU A 225 -11.64 -34.14 13.11
CA LEU A 225 -10.62 -33.32 12.45
C LEU A 225 -10.91 -33.17 10.96
N ILE A 226 -11.26 -34.26 10.27
CA ILE A 226 -11.64 -34.24 8.85
C ILE A 226 -12.87 -33.34 8.66
N PHE A 227 -13.89 -33.48 9.51
CA PHE A 227 -15.10 -32.66 9.44
C PHE A 227 -14.80 -31.16 9.61
N LEU A 228 -13.94 -30.79 10.58
CA LEU A 228 -13.51 -29.42 10.79
C LEU A 228 -12.73 -28.86 9.58
N ILE A 229 -11.81 -29.65 9.02
CA ILE A 229 -11.06 -29.27 7.81
C ILE A 229 -12.02 -29.05 6.64
N LEU A 230 -13.00 -29.94 6.44
CA LEU A 230 -13.99 -29.82 5.37
C LEU A 230 -14.87 -28.57 5.56
N ILE A 231 -15.32 -28.29 6.78
CA ILE A 231 -16.06 -27.05 7.08
C ILE A 231 -15.23 -25.83 6.73
N ILE A 232 -13.97 -25.77 7.18
CA ILE A 232 -13.08 -24.64 6.90
C ILE A 232 -12.85 -24.51 5.38
N ALA A 233 -12.65 -25.62 4.67
CA ALA A 233 -12.49 -25.61 3.22
C ALA A 233 -13.75 -25.10 2.50
N ILE A 234 -14.95 -25.54 2.91
CA ILE A 234 -16.22 -25.09 2.36
C ILE A 234 -16.44 -23.60 2.63
N LEU A 235 -16.19 -23.14 3.86
CA LEU A 235 -16.30 -21.72 4.20
C LEU A 235 -15.34 -20.87 3.35
N ASN A 236 -14.08 -21.27 3.23
CA ASN A 236 -13.11 -20.60 2.37
C ASN A 236 -13.54 -20.59 0.90
N LEU A 237 -14.12 -21.68 0.39
CA LEU A 237 -14.65 -21.74 -0.97
C LEU A 237 -15.80 -20.76 -1.17
N VAL A 238 -16.74 -20.68 -0.22
CA VAL A 238 -17.87 -19.74 -0.27
C VAL A 238 -17.40 -18.29 -0.25
N PHE A 239 -16.49 -17.93 0.66
CA PHE A 239 -15.93 -16.58 0.71
C PHE A 239 -15.14 -16.23 -0.55
N SER A 240 -14.28 -17.16 -1.00
CA SER A 240 -13.48 -16.98 -2.21
C SER A 240 -14.34 -16.83 -3.46
N TYR A 241 -15.44 -17.59 -3.57
CA TYR A 241 -16.40 -17.47 -4.66
C TYR A 241 -17.10 -16.09 -4.64
N LYS A 242 -17.53 -15.61 -3.47
CA LYS A 242 -18.13 -14.27 -3.33
C LYS A 242 -17.15 -13.18 -3.74
N THR A 243 -15.91 -13.22 -3.26
CA THR A 243 -14.87 -12.24 -3.62
C THR A 243 -14.57 -12.29 -5.12
N LEU A 244 -14.44 -13.48 -5.71
CA LEU A 244 -14.24 -13.63 -7.16
C LEU A 244 -15.40 -13.03 -7.96
N LEU A 245 -16.64 -13.36 -7.59
CA LEU A 245 -17.84 -12.86 -8.26
C LEU A 245 -17.93 -11.32 -8.15
N SER A 246 -17.68 -10.78 -6.96
CA SER A 246 -17.58 -9.33 -6.73
C SER A 246 -16.54 -8.69 -7.64
N ASN A 247 -15.32 -9.26 -7.71
CA ASN A 247 -14.24 -8.74 -8.58
C ASN A 247 -14.60 -8.80 -10.06
N VAL A 248 -15.34 -9.82 -10.50
CA VAL A 248 -15.87 -9.91 -11.87
C VAL A 248 -16.86 -8.76 -12.13
N TYR A 249 -17.79 -8.49 -11.22
CA TYR A 249 -18.70 -7.35 -11.36
C TYR A 249 -17.96 -6.02 -11.34
N LEU A 250 -17.01 -5.83 -10.44
CA LEU A 250 -16.20 -4.61 -10.36
C LEU A 250 -15.42 -4.37 -11.66
N ARG A 251 -14.81 -5.43 -12.23
CA ARG A 251 -14.12 -5.34 -13.52
C ARG A 251 -15.07 -4.94 -14.64
N LYS A 252 -16.26 -5.54 -14.70
CA LYS A 252 -17.30 -5.17 -15.68
C LYS A 252 -17.74 -3.72 -15.49
N ALA A 253 -17.85 -3.23 -14.26
CA ALA A 253 -18.19 -1.84 -13.99
C ALA A 253 -17.14 -0.88 -14.58
N LYS A 254 -15.86 -1.12 -14.27
CA LYS A 254 -14.73 -0.33 -14.78
C LYS A 254 -14.61 -0.38 -16.30
N GLU A 255 -14.85 -1.54 -16.91
CA GLU A 255 -14.85 -1.69 -18.37
C GLU A 255 -15.98 -0.87 -19.03
N ASN A 256 -17.20 -0.95 -18.50
CA ASN A 256 -18.31 -0.16 -19.01
C ASN A 256 -18.09 1.34 -18.79
N GLU A 257 -17.48 1.73 -17.66
CA GLU A 257 -17.08 3.12 -17.41
C GLU A 257 -16.07 3.61 -18.45
N TYR A 258 -15.05 2.80 -18.77
CA TYR A 258 -14.06 3.10 -19.81
C TYR A 258 -14.72 3.35 -21.18
N PHE A 259 -15.73 2.55 -21.53
CA PHE A 259 -16.52 2.73 -22.75
C PHE A 259 -17.67 3.75 -22.62
N SER A 260 -17.69 4.57 -21.56
CA SER A 260 -18.70 5.60 -21.29
C SER A 260 -20.15 5.08 -21.19
N LYS A 261 -20.35 3.79 -20.92
CA LYS A 261 -21.64 3.17 -20.65
C LYS A 261 -21.99 3.30 -19.17
N ILE A 262 -22.30 4.51 -18.74
CA ILE A 262 -22.44 4.86 -17.31
C ILE A 262 -23.54 4.07 -16.60
N ASN A 263 -24.68 3.82 -17.24
CA ASN A 263 -25.78 3.05 -16.63
C ASN A 263 -25.38 1.59 -16.36
N ASP A 264 -24.68 0.95 -17.32
CA ASP A 264 -24.17 -0.41 -17.17
C ASP A 264 -23.07 -0.46 -16.11
N ALA A 265 -22.19 0.54 -16.09
CA ALA A 265 -21.16 0.68 -15.07
C ALA A 265 -21.75 0.75 -13.67
N ILE A 266 -22.77 1.58 -13.47
CA ILE A 266 -23.51 1.71 -12.21
C ILE A 266 -24.19 0.39 -11.85
N TYR A 267 -24.84 -0.29 -12.81
CA TYR A 267 -25.49 -1.59 -12.56
C TYR A 267 -24.50 -2.62 -12.03
N TYR A 268 -23.35 -2.78 -12.69
CA TYR A 268 -22.32 -3.73 -12.26
C TYR A 268 -21.64 -3.31 -10.95
N ALA A 269 -21.42 -2.01 -10.72
CA ALA A 269 -20.89 -1.52 -9.45
C ALA A 269 -21.84 -1.81 -8.28
N LYS A 270 -23.16 -1.65 -8.47
CA LYS A 270 -24.16 -2.08 -7.48
C LYS A 270 -24.08 -3.59 -7.21
N LYS A 271 -23.99 -4.41 -8.25
CA LYS A 271 -23.85 -5.87 -8.10
C LYS A 271 -22.59 -6.26 -7.34
N ALA A 272 -21.48 -5.56 -7.56
CA ALA A 272 -20.25 -5.76 -6.78
C ALA A 272 -20.48 -5.46 -5.29
N VAL A 273 -21.08 -4.30 -4.97
CA VAL A 273 -21.42 -3.92 -3.58
C VAL A 273 -22.42 -4.87 -2.91
N GLU A 274 -23.45 -5.33 -3.63
CA GLU A 274 -24.43 -6.31 -3.13
C GLU A 274 -23.76 -7.65 -2.81
N THR A 275 -22.75 -8.04 -3.58
CA THR A 275 -22.02 -9.29 -3.40
C THR A 275 -21.00 -9.22 -2.26
N ASP A 276 -20.27 -8.10 -2.17
CA ASP A 276 -19.28 -7.83 -1.14
C ASP A 276 -19.34 -6.35 -0.71
N SER A 277 -20.14 -6.11 0.32
CA SER A 277 -20.38 -4.76 0.86
C SER A 277 -19.25 -4.24 1.76
N LEU A 278 -18.35 -5.11 2.21
CA LEU A 278 -17.24 -4.76 3.11
C LEU A 278 -15.98 -4.36 2.34
N ASN A 279 -15.98 -4.53 1.02
CA ASN A 279 -14.91 -4.07 0.15
C ASN A 279 -15.02 -2.55 -0.09
N ASP A 280 -13.99 -1.81 0.30
CA ASP A 280 -13.91 -0.35 0.16
C ASP A 280 -13.87 0.09 -1.31
N GLU A 281 -13.16 -0.64 -2.18
CA GLU A 281 -13.05 -0.37 -3.62
C GLU A 281 -14.38 -0.51 -4.36
N ASN A 282 -15.21 -1.50 -4.00
CA ASN A 282 -16.56 -1.64 -4.52
C ASN A 282 -17.42 -0.42 -4.19
N ASN A 283 -17.43 -0.01 -2.92
CA ASN A 283 -18.19 1.14 -2.46
C ASN A 283 -17.69 2.44 -3.09
N PHE A 284 -16.37 2.61 -3.22
CA PHE A 284 -15.74 3.77 -3.85
C PHE A 284 -16.08 3.88 -5.33
N THR A 285 -16.03 2.76 -6.07
CA THR A 285 -16.34 2.75 -7.50
C THR A 285 -17.79 3.17 -7.74
N LEU A 286 -18.73 2.66 -6.93
CA LEU A 286 -20.13 3.08 -7.01
C LEU A 286 -20.32 4.56 -6.59
N ALA A 287 -19.65 5.00 -5.53
CA ALA A 287 -19.70 6.40 -5.07
C ALA A 287 -19.24 7.38 -6.16
N ASN A 288 -18.11 7.08 -6.82
CA ASN A 288 -17.55 7.91 -7.88
C ASN A 288 -18.49 7.98 -9.10
N LEU A 289 -19.06 6.86 -9.52
CA LEU A 289 -20.06 6.85 -10.61
C LEU A 289 -21.31 7.67 -10.26
N TYR A 290 -21.75 7.63 -8.99
CA TYR A 290 -22.82 8.47 -8.49
C TYR A 290 -22.46 9.96 -8.45
N GLU A 291 -21.24 10.30 -8.03
CA GLU A 291 -20.74 11.68 -8.03
C GLU A 291 -20.77 12.26 -9.45
N ARG A 292 -20.28 11.51 -10.44
CA ARG A 292 -20.28 11.90 -11.87
C ARG A 292 -21.68 12.12 -12.44
N THR A 293 -22.67 11.37 -11.94
CA THR A 293 -24.07 11.49 -12.35
C THR A 293 -24.89 12.43 -11.46
N GLN A 294 -24.23 13.18 -10.56
CA GLN A 294 -24.85 14.09 -9.60
C GLN A 294 -25.92 13.40 -8.74
N ASN A 295 -25.75 12.10 -8.50
CA ASN A 295 -26.65 11.32 -7.68
C ASN A 295 -26.37 11.59 -6.19
N MET A 296 -27.42 11.97 -5.45
CA MET A 296 -27.34 12.34 -4.04
C MET A 296 -26.77 11.23 -3.12
N MET A 297 -26.87 9.96 -3.54
CA MET A 297 -26.34 8.82 -2.78
C MET A 297 -24.80 8.76 -2.78
N ALA A 298 -24.09 9.53 -3.63
CA ALA A 298 -22.63 9.50 -3.72
C ALA A 298 -21.97 9.70 -2.34
N CYS A 299 -22.43 10.71 -1.60
CA CYS A 299 -21.89 11.03 -0.28
C CYS A 299 -22.08 9.88 0.72
N ASP A 300 -23.22 9.20 0.70
CA ASP A 300 -23.49 8.09 1.64
C ASP A 300 -22.55 6.90 1.39
N TYR A 301 -22.18 6.65 0.13
CA TYR A 301 -21.20 5.62 -0.21
C TYR A 301 -19.77 6.06 0.11
N PHE A 302 -19.41 7.33 -0.07
CA PHE A 302 -18.12 7.84 0.41
C PHE A 302 -18.01 7.75 1.94
N GLU A 303 -19.09 8.00 2.69
CA GLU A 303 -19.13 7.78 4.14
C GLU A 303 -18.92 6.30 4.51
N LYS A 304 -19.48 5.35 3.73
CA LYS A 304 -19.20 3.92 3.91
C LYS A 304 -17.74 3.58 3.66
N VAL A 305 -17.14 4.11 2.59
CA VAL A 305 -15.71 3.93 2.30
C VAL A 305 -14.88 4.46 3.47
N TYR A 306 -15.19 5.65 3.98
CA TYR A 306 -14.49 6.21 5.14
C TYR A 306 -14.61 5.33 6.39
N LYS A 307 -15.75 4.69 6.64
CA LYS A 307 -15.92 3.76 7.77
C LYS A 307 -15.09 2.47 7.61
N LEU A 308 -15.00 1.96 6.38
CA LEU A 308 -14.23 0.73 6.07
C LEU A 308 -12.71 1.01 6.03
N ASN A 309 -12.33 2.10 5.38
CA ASN A 309 -10.95 2.52 5.18
C ASN A 309 -10.83 4.05 5.31
N PRO A 310 -10.63 4.55 6.55
CA PRO A 310 -10.39 5.97 6.80
C PRO A 310 -9.16 6.54 6.07
N GLY A 311 -8.22 5.68 5.68
CA GLY A 311 -7.00 6.03 4.95
C GLY A 311 -7.18 6.16 3.43
N TYR A 312 -8.38 5.94 2.90
CA TYR A 312 -8.64 6.02 1.45
C TYR A 312 -8.62 7.49 0.99
N TRP A 313 -7.49 7.93 0.44
CA TRP A 313 -7.22 9.33 0.09
C TRP A 313 -8.27 9.96 -0.82
N GLU A 314 -8.56 9.34 -1.98
CA GLU A 314 -9.49 9.88 -2.98
C GLU A 314 -10.91 9.97 -2.44
N ALA A 315 -11.35 8.95 -1.68
CA ALA A 315 -12.65 8.95 -1.05
C ALA A 315 -12.78 10.06 0.00
N ASN A 316 -11.72 10.34 0.77
CA ASN A 316 -11.71 11.44 1.74
C ASN A 316 -11.80 12.81 1.06
N LEU A 317 -11.17 13.00 -0.11
CA LEU A 317 -11.29 14.25 -0.88
C LEU A 317 -12.73 14.47 -1.35
N SER A 318 -13.37 13.46 -1.97
CA SER A 318 -14.78 13.57 -2.37
C SER A 318 -15.70 13.72 -1.16
N LEU A 319 -15.42 13.04 -0.06
CA LEU A 319 -16.20 13.15 1.18
C LEU A 319 -16.10 14.54 1.82
N PHE A 320 -14.92 15.16 1.76
CA PHE A 320 -14.72 16.55 2.20
C PHE A 320 -15.64 17.49 1.42
N ASN A 321 -15.64 17.39 0.09
CA ASN A 321 -16.50 18.20 -0.78
C ASN A 321 -17.99 17.95 -0.52
N CYS A 322 -18.38 16.70 -0.30
CA CYS A 322 -19.74 16.33 0.10
C CYS A 322 -20.19 17.08 1.37
N PHE A 323 -19.37 17.09 2.42
CA PHE A 323 -19.72 17.79 3.66
C PHE A 323 -19.62 19.32 3.55
N MET A 324 -18.77 19.85 2.69
CA MET A 324 -18.75 21.28 2.34
C MET A 324 -20.09 21.72 1.73
N ILE A 325 -20.61 20.96 0.76
CA ILE A 325 -21.92 21.24 0.12
C ILE A 325 -23.06 21.11 1.13
N LYS A 326 -23.02 20.07 2.00
CA LYS A 326 -23.99 19.88 3.09
C LYS A 326 -23.84 20.93 4.22
N ASN A 327 -22.83 21.80 4.17
CA ASN A 327 -22.48 22.77 5.22
C ASN A 327 -22.31 22.13 6.62
N ASN A 328 -21.85 20.88 6.67
CA ASN A 328 -21.60 20.18 7.93
C ASN A 328 -20.17 20.47 8.41
N LYS A 329 -20.01 21.60 9.12
CA LYS A 329 -18.71 22.13 9.55
C LYS A 329 -17.90 21.15 10.41
N GLU A 330 -18.56 20.39 11.28
CA GLU A 330 -17.91 19.40 12.16
C GLU A 330 -17.28 18.28 11.33
N MET A 331 -18.02 17.72 10.39
CA MET A 331 -17.50 16.67 9.52
C MET A 331 -16.44 17.19 8.56
N VAL A 332 -16.58 18.42 8.05
CA VAL A 332 -15.53 19.07 7.26
C VAL A 332 -14.23 19.17 8.06
N LEU A 333 -14.28 19.55 9.35
CA LEU A 333 -13.11 19.57 10.23
C LEU A 333 -12.49 18.19 10.41
N LYS A 334 -13.32 17.18 10.72
CA LYS A 334 -12.86 15.81 10.91
C LYS A 334 -12.18 15.23 9.67
N ILE A 335 -12.78 15.42 8.49
CA ILE A 335 -12.22 14.89 7.24
C ILE A 335 -10.98 15.70 6.81
N GLY A 336 -11.00 17.03 6.96
CA GLY A 336 -9.84 17.88 6.69
C GLY A 336 -8.63 17.51 7.55
N GLU A 337 -8.85 17.30 8.86
CA GLU A 337 -7.80 16.84 9.78
C GLU A 337 -7.28 15.45 9.39
N ASN A 338 -8.16 14.54 8.97
CA ASN A 338 -7.78 13.22 8.51
C ASN A 338 -6.89 13.27 7.26
N LEU A 339 -7.25 14.07 6.25
CA LEU A 339 -6.44 14.31 5.05
C LEU A 339 -5.06 14.86 5.42
N TYR A 340 -4.99 15.79 6.38
CA TYR A 340 -3.72 16.35 6.87
C TYR A 340 -2.86 15.32 7.61
N LYS A 341 -3.46 14.43 8.42
CA LYS A 341 -2.74 13.32 9.06
C LYS A 341 -2.16 12.33 8.03
N LEU A 342 -2.91 12.06 6.96
CA LEU A 342 -2.53 11.15 5.90
C LEU A 342 -1.38 11.69 5.02
N SER A 343 -1.40 12.99 4.72
CA SER A 343 -0.40 13.65 3.89
C SER A 343 -0.20 15.12 4.28
N PRO A 344 0.58 15.41 5.34
CA PRO A 344 0.73 16.78 5.85
C PRO A 344 1.48 17.72 4.89
N TYR A 345 2.14 17.16 3.88
CA TYR A 345 2.88 17.89 2.84
C TYR A 345 2.11 18.00 1.51
N SER A 346 0.89 17.45 1.41
CA SER A 346 0.05 17.65 0.22
C SER A 346 -0.61 19.03 0.26
N LYS A 347 -0.53 19.74 -0.86
CA LYS A 347 -1.25 21.00 -1.05
C LYS A 347 -2.75 20.84 -0.79
N LYS A 348 -3.37 19.77 -1.32
CA LYS A 348 -4.80 19.48 -1.11
C LYS A 348 -5.13 19.23 0.36
N ALA A 349 -4.27 18.54 1.11
CA ALA A 349 -4.48 18.30 2.53
C ALA A 349 -4.37 19.59 3.35
N ILE A 350 -3.34 20.42 3.10
CA ILE A 350 -3.15 21.73 3.73
C ILE A 350 -4.36 22.63 3.47
N GLN A 351 -4.80 22.70 2.21
CA GLN A 351 -6.00 23.45 1.83
C GLN A 351 -7.24 22.93 2.54
N SER A 352 -7.49 21.63 2.49
CA SER A 352 -8.68 21.01 3.10
C SER A 352 -8.73 21.28 4.61
N TYR A 353 -7.63 21.08 5.33
CA TYR A 353 -7.60 21.31 6.77
C TYR A 353 -7.68 22.79 7.14
N GLY A 354 -6.95 23.66 6.44
CA GLY A 354 -6.99 25.10 6.68
C GLY A 354 -8.37 25.71 6.40
N ILE A 355 -9.05 25.29 5.32
CA ILE A 355 -10.44 25.67 5.02
C ILE A 355 -11.38 25.15 6.12
N ALA A 356 -11.17 23.92 6.57
CA ALA A 356 -12.01 23.33 7.61
C ALA A 356 -11.91 24.08 8.95
N LEU A 357 -10.68 24.44 9.35
CA LEU A 357 -10.42 25.26 10.53
C LEU A 357 -11.07 26.64 10.40
N TYR A 358 -10.93 27.28 9.23
CA TYR A 358 -11.57 28.56 8.92
C TYR A 358 -13.10 28.51 9.08
N LEU A 359 -13.77 27.50 8.52
CA LEU A 359 -15.23 27.36 8.62
C LEU A 359 -15.72 27.13 10.05
N ASN A 360 -14.87 26.55 10.89
CA ASN A 360 -15.07 26.34 12.32
C ASN A 360 -14.55 27.50 13.18
N GLN A 361 -14.20 28.64 12.57
CA GLN A 361 -13.73 29.86 13.25
C GLN A 361 -12.43 29.68 14.04
N LYS A 362 -11.67 28.62 13.76
CA LYS A 362 -10.36 28.35 14.36
C LYS A 362 -9.27 29.08 13.57
N TYR A 363 -9.33 30.41 13.57
CA TYR A 363 -8.52 31.24 12.68
C TYR A 363 -7.01 31.16 12.93
N ASP A 364 -6.59 31.09 14.20
CA ASP A 364 -5.17 30.98 14.55
C ASP A 364 -4.56 29.67 14.05
N GLU A 365 -5.23 28.55 14.31
CA GLU A 365 -4.82 27.22 13.82
C GLU A 365 -4.76 27.21 12.28
N ALA A 366 -5.75 27.81 11.60
CA ALA A 366 -5.77 27.90 10.13
C ALA A 366 -4.59 28.72 9.57
N ILE A 367 -4.25 29.85 10.21
CA ILE A 367 -3.08 30.66 9.85
C ILE A 367 -1.80 29.83 9.97
N ASP A 368 -1.64 29.06 11.05
CA ASP A 368 -0.46 28.22 11.27
C ASP A 368 -0.34 27.13 10.20
N ILE A 369 -1.45 26.47 9.84
CA ILE A 369 -1.46 25.47 8.77
C ILE A 369 -1.03 26.07 7.43
N PHE A 370 -1.60 27.21 7.03
CA PHE A 370 -1.24 27.83 5.76
C PHE A 370 0.19 28.39 5.76
N LYS A 371 0.65 29.02 6.86
CA LYS A 371 2.05 29.47 7.00
C LYS A 371 3.03 28.32 6.92
N ASN A 372 2.74 27.20 7.57
CA ASN A 372 3.57 26.01 7.47
C ASN A 372 3.55 25.43 6.05
N GLY A 373 2.40 25.45 5.37
CA GLY A 373 2.30 25.05 3.97
C GLY A 373 3.19 25.88 3.04
N LEU A 374 3.28 27.19 3.26
CA LEU A 374 4.15 28.09 2.48
C LEU A 374 5.65 27.84 2.67
N LYS A 375 6.07 27.07 3.68
CA LYS A 375 7.47 26.62 3.80
C LYS A 375 7.84 25.54 2.78
N TYR A 376 6.84 24.81 2.28
CA TYR A 376 6.99 23.73 1.30
C TYR A 376 6.61 24.19 -0.10
N PHE A 377 5.58 25.03 -0.20
CA PHE A 377 5.07 25.60 -1.43
C PHE A 377 5.33 27.11 -1.44
N ASN A 378 6.60 27.48 -1.58
CA ASN A 378 7.02 28.88 -1.59
C ASN A 378 6.22 29.67 -2.63
N ASP A 379 5.66 30.79 -2.20
CA ASP A 379 4.89 31.71 -3.04
C ASP A 379 3.74 31.04 -3.82
N ASP A 380 3.12 30.00 -3.24
CA ASP A 380 1.93 29.41 -3.83
C ASP A 380 0.72 30.34 -3.67
N TYR A 381 0.22 30.85 -4.80
CA TYR A 381 -0.85 31.85 -4.83
C TYR A 381 -2.17 31.33 -4.23
N GLU A 382 -2.46 30.02 -4.31
CA GLU A 382 -3.71 29.48 -3.74
C GLU A 382 -3.62 29.43 -2.22
N ILE A 383 -2.49 28.98 -1.67
CA ILE A 383 -2.25 28.97 -0.21
C ILE A 383 -2.23 30.41 0.33
N LEU A 384 -1.56 31.34 -0.36
CA LEU A 384 -1.54 32.76 0.01
C LEU A 384 -2.95 33.37 0.01
N ASN A 385 -3.79 33.03 -0.97
CA ASN A 385 -5.17 33.49 -1.03
C ASN A 385 -5.99 32.98 0.16
N TYR A 386 -5.89 31.70 0.51
CA TYR A 386 -6.58 31.19 1.70
C TYR A 386 -6.05 31.81 2.98
N LEU A 387 -4.74 31.98 3.14
CA LEU A 387 -4.14 32.67 4.28
C LEU A 387 -4.69 34.09 4.43
N ALA A 388 -4.81 34.83 3.33
CA ALA A 388 -5.38 36.17 3.30
C ALA A 388 -6.86 36.20 3.72
N ILE A 389 -7.66 35.24 3.23
CA ILE A 389 -9.07 35.08 3.63
C ILE A 389 -9.18 34.87 5.14
N VAL A 390 -8.34 33.98 5.71
CA VAL A 390 -8.35 33.71 7.16
C VAL A 390 -7.94 34.93 7.97
N TYR A 391 -6.90 35.67 7.55
CA TYR A 391 -6.52 36.93 8.18
C TYR A 391 -7.65 37.95 8.18
N GLY A 392 -8.34 38.10 7.05
CA GLY A 392 -9.49 39.00 6.91
C GLY A 392 -10.61 38.64 7.87
N ALA A 393 -10.95 37.35 7.98
CA ALA A 393 -11.99 36.87 8.90
C ALA A 393 -11.60 36.98 10.39
N LYS A 394 -10.31 36.90 10.70
CA LYS A 394 -9.79 37.21 12.05
C LYS A 394 -9.83 38.70 12.38
N GLY A 395 -10.00 39.57 11.37
CA GLY A 395 -9.96 41.02 11.51
C GLY A 395 -8.58 41.66 11.30
N ASP A 396 -7.57 40.87 10.92
CA ASP A 396 -6.25 41.37 10.54
C ASP A 396 -6.24 41.80 9.07
N THR A 397 -6.85 42.96 8.81
CA THR A 397 -6.95 43.51 7.45
C THR A 397 -5.58 43.79 6.84
N GLN A 398 -4.59 44.21 7.63
CA GLN A 398 -3.27 44.56 7.11
C GLN A 398 -2.59 43.34 6.49
N SER A 399 -2.58 42.21 7.23
CA SER A 399 -2.03 40.95 6.71
C SER A 399 -2.85 40.42 5.54
N ALA A 400 -4.19 40.53 5.58
CA ALA A 400 -5.05 40.12 4.48
C ALA A 400 -4.72 40.87 3.17
N VAL A 401 -4.68 42.20 3.23
CA VAL A 401 -4.35 43.07 2.09
C VAL A 401 -2.97 42.77 1.53
N PHE A 402 -1.97 42.62 2.41
CA PHE A 402 -0.60 42.29 1.99
C PHE A 402 -0.57 40.98 1.19
N ASN A 403 -1.19 39.91 1.71
CA ASN A 403 -1.19 38.62 1.05
C ASN A 403 -2.01 38.63 -0.24
N PHE A 404 -3.19 39.28 -0.30
CA PHE A 404 -3.96 39.38 -1.55
C PHE A 404 -3.22 40.15 -2.64
N LYS A 405 -2.47 41.21 -2.30
CA LYS A 405 -1.61 41.90 -3.28
C LYS A 405 -0.53 40.99 -3.83
N LYS A 406 0.12 40.20 -2.97
CA LYS A 406 1.10 39.19 -3.39
C LYS A 406 0.48 38.13 -4.31
N VAL A 407 -0.74 37.68 -4.02
CA VAL A 407 -1.48 36.76 -4.91
C VAL A 407 -1.71 37.39 -6.29
N ILE A 408 -2.09 38.68 -6.34
CA ILE A 408 -2.29 39.41 -7.59
C ILE A 408 -0.98 39.57 -8.38
N GLU A 409 0.15 39.81 -7.69
CA GLU A 409 1.47 39.87 -8.32
C GLU A 409 1.89 38.53 -8.94
N LEU A 410 1.65 37.42 -8.22
CA LEU A 410 1.98 36.07 -8.67
C LEU A 410 1.04 35.57 -9.76
N LYS A 411 -0.24 35.93 -9.68
CA LYS A 411 -1.29 35.49 -10.60
C LYS A 411 -2.28 36.62 -10.92
N PRO A 412 -1.95 37.50 -11.88
CA PRO A 412 -2.76 38.68 -12.21
C PRO A 412 -4.16 38.39 -12.78
N ASP A 413 -4.42 37.17 -13.27
CA ASP A 413 -5.73 36.75 -13.80
C ASP A 413 -6.64 36.11 -12.75
N PHE A 414 -6.19 36.01 -11.49
CA PHE A 414 -6.95 35.37 -10.42
C PHE A 414 -8.01 36.30 -9.83
N LYS A 415 -9.19 36.30 -10.47
CA LYS A 415 -10.33 37.18 -10.14
C LYS A 415 -10.71 37.19 -8.66
N ASP A 416 -10.70 36.02 -8.01
CA ASP A 416 -11.08 35.88 -6.59
C ASP A 416 -10.19 36.71 -5.66
N ALA A 417 -8.90 36.86 -5.96
CA ALA A 417 -7.99 37.66 -5.14
C ALA A 417 -8.36 39.15 -5.15
N TYR A 418 -8.76 39.68 -6.31
CA TYR A 418 -9.21 41.07 -6.39
C TYR A 418 -10.53 41.30 -5.66
N TYR A 419 -11.49 40.38 -5.82
CA TYR A 419 -12.76 40.46 -5.11
C TYR A 419 -12.54 40.40 -3.59
N ASN A 420 -11.74 39.44 -3.11
CA ASN A 420 -11.45 39.29 -1.70
C ASN A 420 -10.64 40.46 -1.14
N LEU A 421 -9.73 41.05 -1.92
CA LEU A 421 -9.04 42.28 -1.56
C LEU A 421 -10.02 43.45 -1.37
N ALA A 422 -10.98 43.60 -2.29
CA ALA A 422 -12.02 44.62 -2.17
C ALA A 422 -12.91 44.39 -0.94
N VAL A 423 -13.27 43.14 -0.64
CA VAL A 423 -14.00 42.77 0.58
C VAL A 423 -13.19 43.09 1.84
N ALA A 424 -11.89 42.82 1.86
CA ALA A 424 -11.02 43.14 2.98
C ALA A 424 -10.96 44.66 3.23
N TYR A 425 -10.76 45.47 2.18
CA TYR A 425 -10.81 46.93 2.29
C TYR A 425 -12.17 47.45 2.75
N TYR A 426 -13.26 46.92 2.20
CA TYR A 426 -14.61 47.28 2.61
C TYR A 426 -14.86 46.99 4.10
N SER A 427 -14.44 45.82 4.57
CA SER A 427 -14.60 45.41 5.98
C SER A 427 -13.80 46.32 6.93
N ALA A 428 -12.68 46.86 6.48
CA ALA A 428 -11.89 47.85 7.20
C ALA A 428 -12.36 49.31 7.00
N LYS A 429 -13.51 49.52 6.34
CA LYS A 429 -14.07 50.85 6.01
C LYS A 429 -13.20 51.72 5.07
N ASN A 430 -12.24 51.11 4.39
CA ASN A 430 -11.42 51.74 3.36
C ASN A 430 -12.16 51.70 2.01
N TYR A 431 -13.27 52.44 1.91
CA TYR A 431 -14.21 52.38 0.79
C TYR A 431 -13.61 52.83 -0.55
N ASN A 432 -12.68 53.79 -0.52
CA ASN A 432 -12.03 54.29 -1.73
C ASN A 432 -11.13 53.23 -2.36
N GLU A 433 -10.33 52.55 -1.56
CA GLU A 433 -9.45 51.46 -1.97
C GLU A 433 -10.28 50.27 -2.49
N ALA A 434 -11.34 49.88 -1.77
CA ALA A 434 -12.26 48.84 -2.22
C ALA A 434 -12.86 49.18 -3.60
N LYS A 435 -13.34 50.41 -3.78
CA LYS A 435 -13.87 50.90 -5.07
C LYS A 435 -12.82 50.85 -6.17
N ASN A 436 -11.58 51.29 -5.89
CA ASN A 436 -10.49 51.29 -6.87
C ASN A 436 -10.15 49.87 -7.35
N VAL A 437 -10.11 48.90 -6.43
CA VAL A 437 -9.86 47.49 -6.78
C VAL A 437 -10.98 46.94 -7.66
N LEU A 438 -12.25 47.21 -7.35
CA LEU A 438 -13.39 46.77 -8.17
C LEU A 438 -13.43 47.44 -9.55
N LEU A 439 -13.02 48.72 -9.66
CA LEU A 439 -12.87 49.40 -10.94
C LEU A 439 -11.70 48.82 -11.75
N LEU A 440 -10.63 48.39 -11.09
CA LEU A 440 -9.52 47.69 -11.75
C LEU A 440 -9.97 46.33 -12.27
N MET A 441 -10.71 45.54 -11.47
CA MET A 441 -11.34 44.29 -11.94
C MET A 441 -12.17 44.54 -13.19
N LYS A 442 -12.98 45.60 -13.19
CA LYS A 442 -13.80 45.99 -14.35
C LYS A 442 -12.95 46.34 -15.58
N LYS A 443 -11.88 47.12 -15.38
CA LYS A 443 -10.96 47.48 -16.46
C LYS A 443 -10.27 46.26 -17.08
N LEU A 444 -10.02 45.24 -16.28
CA LEU A 444 -9.41 43.98 -16.69
C LEU A 444 -10.44 42.96 -17.22
N SER A 445 -11.71 43.33 -17.37
CA SER A 445 -12.80 42.44 -17.79
C SER A 445 -12.95 41.20 -16.88
N MET A 446 -12.66 41.38 -15.60
CA MET A 446 -12.72 40.35 -14.56
C MET A 446 -13.93 40.50 -13.64
N GLU A 447 -14.88 41.38 -13.97
CA GLU A 447 -16.09 41.52 -13.18
C GLU A 447 -16.99 40.29 -13.21
N ASP A 448 -17.74 40.13 -12.12
CA ASP A 448 -18.77 39.14 -11.90
C ASP A 448 -19.94 39.78 -11.13
N GLU A 449 -21.03 39.04 -10.94
CA GLU A 449 -22.21 39.58 -10.25
C GLU A 449 -21.88 40.06 -8.82
N LYS A 450 -21.01 39.34 -8.11
CA LYS A 450 -20.62 39.65 -6.73
C LYS A 450 -19.85 40.96 -6.63
N SER A 451 -18.86 41.17 -7.49
CA SER A 451 -18.05 42.39 -7.54
C SER A 451 -18.88 43.61 -7.96
N GLN A 452 -19.83 43.44 -8.88
CA GLN A 452 -20.77 44.50 -9.27
C GLN A 452 -21.70 44.91 -8.12
N ASN A 453 -22.24 43.93 -7.40
CA ASN A 453 -23.11 44.17 -6.25
C ASN A 453 -22.34 44.87 -5.12
N LEU A 454 -21.13 44.43 -4.82
CA LEU A 454 -20.28 45.09 -3.83
C LEU A 454 -19.96 46.55 -4.22
N LEU A 455 -19.70 46.82 -5.50
CA LEU A 455 -19.44 48.18 -5.98
C LEU A 455 -20.67 49.09 -5.81
N LYS A 456 -21.89 48.57 -5.99
CA LYS A 456 -23.13 49.32 -5.73
C LYS A 456 -23.28 49.65 -4.24
N VAL A 457 -23.01 48.68 -3.37
CA VAL A 457 -23.04 48.87 -1.90
C VAL A 457 -22.04 49.95 -1.48
N ILE A 458 -20.81 49.89 -1.97
CA ILE A 458 -19.76 50.89 -1.65
C ILE A 458 -20.16 52.30 -2.10
N LYS A 459 -20.80 52.45 -3.26
CA LYS A 459 -21.27 53.77 -3.74
C LYS A 459 -22.35 54.39 -2.85
N ASN A 460 -23.09 53.56 -2.13
CA ASN A 460 -24.17 54.00 -1.24
C ASN A 460 -23.72 54.18 0.22
N ALA A 461 -22.57 53.61 0.59
CA ALA A 461 -21.93 53.86 1.88
C ALA A 461 -21.30 55.27 1.85
N LYS A 462 -21.95 56.22 2.53
CA LYS A 462 -21.46 57.60 2.74
C LYS A 462 -20.63 57.70 4.00
#